data_AF-A0A357N9D1-F1
#
_entry.id   AF-A0A357N9D1-F1
#
_cell.length_a   1.000
_cell.length_b   1.000
_cell.length_c   1.000
_cell.angle_alpha   90.00
_cell.angle_beta   90.00
_cell.angle_gamma   90.00
#
_symmetry.space_group_name_H-M   'P 1'
#
loop_
_entity.id
_entity.type
_entity.pdbx_description
1 polymer ?
#
loop_
_entity_poly.entity_id
_entity_poly.type
_entity_poly.pdbx_seq_one_letter_code
_entity_poly.pdbx_strand_id
1 'polypeptide(L)'
;AAQGRENIFGQTVRVVEMQSEGGAAGAVHGSLQAGALTTTYTASQGLLLMIPNMYKIAGELLPGVFHVSSRVVGANAISIFPDHSDVMATRQTGFALLA
;
A
#
# COMPACT_ATOMS: atom_id res chain seq x y z
N ALA A 1 -4.84 11.60 -15.34
CA ALA A 1 -3.40 11.93 -15.22
C ALA A 1 -3.21 13.10 -14.27
N ALA A 2 -2.13 13.13 -13.48
CA ALA A 2 -1.79 14.31 -12.68
C ALA A 2 -1.58 15.48 -13.65
N GLN A 3 -2.43 16.51 -13.57
CA GLN A 3 -2.51 17.63 -14.51
C GLN A 3 -1.30 18.58 -14.36
N GLY A 4 -0.08 18.06 -14.49
CA GLY A 4 1.17 18.79 -14.22
C GLY A 4 1.37 19.19 -12.76
N ARG A 5 0.54 18.68 -11.83
CA ARG A 5 0.61 19.05 -10.41
C ARG A 5 1.91 18.52 -9.79
N GLU A 6 2.71 19.45 -9.28
CA GLU A 6 3.96 19.15 -8.60
C GLU A 6 3.73 18.75 -7.14
N ASN A 7 4.61 17.88 -6.65
CA ASN A 7 4.72 17.54 -5.24
C ASN A 7 5.57 18.60 -4.48
N ILE A 8 5.81 18.37 -3.19
CA ILE A 8 6.61 19.27 -2.34
C ILE A 8 8.08 19.43 -2.78
N PHE A 9 8.55 18.59 -3.71
CA PHE A 9 9.90 18.62 -4.28
C PHE A 9 9.95 19.30 -5.64
N GLY A 10 8.86 19.92 -6.11
CA GLY A 10 8.80 20.56 -7.42
C GLY A 10 8.83 19.57 -8.59
N GLN A 11 8.35 18.33 -8.38
CA GLN A 11 8.36 17.28 -9.39
C GLN A 11 6.96 16.68 -9.57
N THR A 12 6.61 16.29 -10.79
CA THR A 12 5.38 15.53 -11.04
C THR A 12 5.51 14.11 -10.52
N VAL A 13 4.48 13.61 -9.82
CA VAL A 13 4.48 12.23 -9.29
C VAL A 13 4.44 11.23 -10.44
N ARG A 14 5.36 10.27 -10.43
CA ARG A 14 5.36 9.14 -11.37
C ARG A 14 4.40 8.06 -10.87
N VAL A 15 3.30 7.84 -11.60
CA VAL A 15 2.33 6.78 -11.32
C VAL A 15 2.60 5.61 -12.27
N VAL A 16 2.79 4.42 -11.72
CA VAL A 16 3.02 3.18 -12.48
C VAL A 16 2.01 2.14 -12.01
N GLU A 17 1.21 1.63 -12.94
CA GLU A 17 0.29 0.54 -12.69
C GLU A 17 1.03 -0.80 -12.79
N MET A 18 0.78 -1.68 -11.82
CA MET A 18 1.37 -3.01 -11.77
C MET A 18 0.30 -4.06 -12.04
N GLN A 19 0.71 -5.27 -12.42
CA GLN A 19 -0.20 -6.36 -12.75
C GLN A 19 -1.06 -6.87 -11.58
N SER A 20 -0.61 -6.62 -10.35
CA SER A 20 -1.32 -6.95 -9.11
C SER A 20 -0.79 -6.14 -7.94
N GLU A 21 -1.54 -6.11 -6.84
CA GLU A 21 -1.15 -5.43 -5.61
C GLU A 21 0.09 -6.07 -4.97
N GLY A 22 0.27 -7.38 -5.10
CA GLY A 22 1.52 -8.04 -4.69
C GLY A 22 2.73 -7.53 -5.49
N GLY A 23 2.55 -7.33 -6.79
CA GLY A 23 3.54 -6.69 -7.66
C GLY A 23 3.78 -5.22 -7.29
N ALA A 24 2.71 -4.48 -7.00
CA ALA A 24 2.79 -3.10 -6.53
C ALA A 24 3.55 -2.99 -5.21
N ALA A 25 3.34 -3.89 -4.26
CA ALA A 25 4.07 -3.88 -2.99
C ALA A 25 5.57 -4.18 -3.17
N GLY A 26 5.94 -5.08 -4.09
CA GLY A 26 7.33 -5.27 -4.50
C GLY A 26 7.92 -4.03 -5.18
N ALA A 27 7.11 -3.42 -6.05
CA ALA A 27 7.25 -2.06 -6.59
C ALA A 27 7.74 -1.04 -5.56
N VAL A 28 6.89 -0.89 -4.54
CA VAL A 28 7.07 0.04 -3.42
C VAL A 28 8.32 -0.30 -2.62
N HIS A 29 8.53 -1.58 -2.29
CA HIS A 29 9.72 -2.01 -1.55
C HIS A 29 11.02 -1.63 -2.27
N GLY A 30 11.15 -1.99 -3.55
CA GLY A 30 12.34 -1.67 -4.34
C GLY A 30 12.57 -0.16 -4.51
N SER A 31 11.50 0.60 -4.72
CA SER A 31 11.56 2.06 -4.86
C SER A 31 12.00 2.75 -3.55
N LEU A 32 11.50 2.29 -2.40
CA LEU A 32 11.93 2.77 -1.09
C LEU A 32 13.39 2.42 -0.80
N GLN A 33 13.83 1.19 -1.08
CA GLN A 33 15.24 0.81 -0.95
C GLN A 33 16.16 1.66 -1.82
N ALA A 34 15.71 2.02 -3.03
CA ALA A 34 16.45 2.89 -3.95
C ALA A 34 16.49 4.37 -3.53
N GLY A 35 15.83 4.75 -2.42
CA GLY A 35 15.86 6.10 -1.87
C GLY A 35 14.74 7.03 -2.37
N ALA A 36 13.70 6.51 -3.02
CA ALA A 36 12.56 7.30 -3.47
C ALA A 36 11.37 7.16 -2.52
N LEU A 37 10.82 8.29 -2.05
CA LEU A 37 9.59 8.31 -1.26
C LEU A 37 8.43 7.76 -2.11
N THR A 38 7.84 6.66 -1.64
CA THR A 38 6.87 5.89 -2.42
C THR A 38 5.62 5.61 -1.59
N THR A 39 4.46 5.76 -2.22
CA THR A 39 3.15 5.53 -1.62
C THR A 39 2.32 4.61 -2.50
N THR A 40 1.33 3.93 -1.92
CA THR A 40 0.35 3.14 -2.67
C THR A 40 -1.06 3.31 -2.09
N TYR A 41 -2.07 2.94 -2.87
CA TYR A 41 -3.48 2.96 -2.50
C TYR A 41 -4.05 1.55 -2.68
N THR A 42 -4.74 1.01 -1.68
CA THR A 42 -5.27 -0.36 -1.73
C THR A 42 -6.46 -0.55 -0.77
N ALA A 43 -7.08 -1.73 -0.80
CA ALA A 43 -8.16 -2.14 0.09
C ALA A 43 -8.35 -3.67 0.06
N SER A 44 -8.94 -4.26 1.11
CA SER A 44 -9.48 -5.62 1.11
C SER A 44 -8.46 -6.66 0.61
N GLN A 45 -8.83 -7.50 -0.36
CA GLN A 45 -7.97 -8.54 -0.96
C GLN A 45 -6.66 -7.98 -1.52
N GLY A 46 -6.68 -6.77 -2.07
CA GLY A 46 -5.47 -6.11 -2.57
C GLY A 46 -4.45 -5.89 -1.46
N LEU A 47 -4.90 -5.47 -0.27
CA LEU A 47 -4.03 -5.29 0.89
C LEU A 47 -3.43 -6.63 1.36
N LEU A 48 -4.20 -7.72 1.31
CA LEU A 48 -3.70 -9.05 1.69
C LEU A 48 -2.53 -9.50 0.80
N LEU A 49 -2.58 -9.21 -0.50
CA LEU A 49 -1.49 -9.51 -1.42
C LEU A 49 -0.21 -8.71 -1.12
N MET A 50 -0.33 -7.59 -0.41
CA MET A 50 0.82 -6.76 -0.02
C MET A 50 1.51 -7.22 1.27
N ILE A 51 0.85 -8.04 2.11
CA ILE A 51 1.35 -8.46 3.45
C ILE A 51 2.79 -8.98 3.42
N PRO A 52 3.21 -9.88 2.50
CA PRO A 52 4.58 -10.38 2.51
C PRO A 52 5.64 -9.28 2.34
N ASN A 53 5.36 -8.27 1.51
CA ASN A 53 6.26 -7.13 1.32
C ASN A 53 6.17 -6.13 2.48
N MET A 54 5.01 -5.99 3.14
CA MET A 54 4.90 -5.17 4.35
C MET A 54 5.88 -5.63 5.44
N TYR A 55 6.03 -6.94 5.66
CA TYR A 55 7.03 -7.45 6.60
C TYR A 55 8.46 -7.01 6.25
N LYS A 56 8.82 -7.02 4.96
CA LYS A 56 10.16 -6.57 4.51
C LYS A 56 10.34 -5.07 4.69
N ILE A 57 9.36 -4.27 4.23
CA ILE A 57 9.40 -2.81 4.32
C ILE A 57 9.53 -2.36 5.78
N ALA A 58 8.75 -2.94 6.69
CA ALA A 58 8.83 -2.65 8.12
C ALA A 58 10.13 -3.16 8.75
N GLY A 59 10.56 -4.38 8.41
CA GLY A 59 11.80 -4.97 8.92
C GLY A 59 13.06 -4.21 8.52
N GLU A 60 13.04 -3.55 7.36
CA GLU A 60 14.12 -2.70 6.85
C GLU A 60 13.96 -1.23 7.27
N LEU A 61 12.94 -0.90 8.08
CA LEU A 61 12.64 0.44 8.59
C LEU A 61 12.51 1.50 7.47
N LEU A 62 11.90 1.13 6.35
CA LEU A 62 11.75 2.00 5.20
C LEU A 62 10.52 2.92 5.33
N PRO A 63 10.64 4.23 4.98
CA PRO A 63 9.56 5.20 5.18
C PRO A 63 8.51 5.15 4.05
N GLY A 64 7.70 4.09 4.02
CA GLY A 64 6.57 3.93 3.10
C GLY A 64 5.22 4.26 3.75
N VAL A 65 4.30 4.86 2.98
CA VAL A 65 2.91 5.12 3.42
C VAL A 65 1.92 4.38 2.52
N PHE A 66 1.01 3.63 3.13
CA PHE A 66 -0.03 2.88 2.44
C PHE A 66 -1.37 3.52 2.80
N HIS A 67 -2.06 4.08 1.81
CA HIS A 67 -3.40 4.63 2.00
C HIS A 67 -4.43 3.53 1.76
N VAL A 68 -5.12 3.13 2.81
CA VAL A 68 -6.09 2.03 2.76
C VAL A 68 -7.49 2.57 2.94
N SER A 69 -8.34 2.37 1.93
CA SER A 69 -9.79 2.56 2.08
C SER A 69 -10.38 1.27 2.62
N SER A 70 -10.40 1.13 3.95
CA SER A 70 -10.67 -0.15 4.62
C SER A 70 -11.99 -0.77 4.17
N ARG A 71 -11.95 -2.06 3.85
CA ARG A 71 -13.05 -2.77 3.17
C ARG A 71 -13.03 -4.25 3.54
N VAL A 72 -14.23 -4.82 3.63
CA VAL A 72 -14.48 -6.22 3.97
C VAL A 72 -13.57 -7.16 3.17
N VAL A 73 -12.87 -8.05 3.87
CA VAL A 73 -12.21 -9.22 3.31
C VAL A 73 -13.29 -10.26 3.03
N GLY A 74 -13.58 -10.49 1.74
CA GLY A 74 -14.56 -11.50 1.34
C GLY A 74 -14.21 -12.89 1.86
N ALA A 75 -15.07 -13.45 2.71
CA ALA A 75 -14.94 -14.80 3.27
C ALA A 75 -15.93 -15.76 2.60
N ASN A 76 -17.23 -15.58 2.85
CA ASN A 76 -18.31 -16.35 2.23
C ASN A 76 -18.88 -15.67 0.97
N ALA A 77 -18.78 -14.35 0.89
CA ALA A 77 -19.20 -13.53 -0.24
C ALA A 77 -18.26 -12.35 -0.42
N ILE A 78 -18.17 -11.83 -1.64
CA ILE A 78 -17.45 -10.58 -1.90
C ILE A 78 -18.26 -9.40 -1.37
N SER A 79 -17.58 -8.44 -0.75
CA SER A 79 -18.20 -7.19 -0.29
C SER A 79 -17.27 -6.02 -0.61
N ILE A 80 -17.88 -4.95 -1.15
CA ILE A 80 -17.19 -3.68 -1.43
C ILE A 80 -17.39 -2.66 -0.30
N PHE A 81 -18.12 -3.03 0.76
CA PHE A 81 -18.50 -2.15 1.84
C PHE A 81 -17.40 -2.03 2.91
N PRO A 82 -17.40 -0.92 3.67
CA PRO A 82 -16.37 -0.67 4.66
C PRO A 82 -16.51 -1.58 5.89
N ASP A 83 -15.37 -2.11 6.32
CA ASP A 83 -15.09 -2.60 7.67
C ASP A 83 -13.58 -2.48 7.92
N HIS A 84 -13.06 -3.01 9.02
CA HIS A 84 -11.61 -3.00 9.33
C HIS A 84 -10.93 -4.36 9.18
N SER A 85 -11.60 -5.36 8.58
CA SER A 85 -11.09 -6.74 8.52
C SER A 85 -9.75 -6.83 7.77
N ASP A 86 -9.57 -6.01 6.73
CA ASP A 86 -8.36 -5.93 5.93
C ASP A 86 -7.20 -5.30 6.68
N VAL A 87 -7.40 -4.12 7.28
CA VAL A 87 -6.37 -3.43 8.08
C VAL A 87 -5.97 -4.29 9.27
N MET A 88 -6.93 -4.93 9.95
CA MET A 88 -6.65 -5.81 11.09
C MET A 88 -5.89 -7.09 10.71
N ALA A 89 -5.96 -7.53 9.45
CA ALA A 89 -5.14 -8.61 8.93
C ALA A 89 -3.66 -8.22 8.74
N THR A 90 -3.32 -6.93 8.82
CA THR A 90 -1.95 -6.43 8.67
C THR A 90 -1.28 -6.00 9.98
N ARG A 91 -2.00 -6.03 11.11
CA ARG A 91 -1.51 -5.50 12.40
C ARG A 91 -0.19 -6.10 12.88
N GLN A 92 0.09 -7.34 12.50
CA GLN A 92 1.31 -8.06 12.87
C GLN A 92 2.50 -7.81 11.94
N THR A 93 2.34 -7.03 10.87
CA THR A 93 3.39 -6.80 9.86
C THR A 93 4.48 -5.84 10.33
N GLY A 94 4.26 -5.12 11.44
CA GLY A 94 5.18 -4.11 11.96
C GLY A 94 4.92 -2.69 11.44
N PHE A 95 3.94 -2.51 10.55
CA PHE A 95 3.48 -1.18 10.14
C PHE A 95 2.76 -0.46 11.28
N ALA A 96 3.00 0.85 11.40
CA ALA A 96 2.14 1.72 12.20
C ALA A 96 0.78 1.86 11.52
N LEU A 97 -0.30 1.72 12.30
CA LEU A 97 -1.67 1.90 11.85
C LEU A 97 -2.23 3.20 12.43
N LEU A 98 -2.75 4.07 11.57
CA LEU A 98 -3.33 5.36 11.94
C LEU A 98 -4.74 5.46 11.38
N ALA A 99 -5.69 5.86 12.22
CA ALA A 99 -7.10 6.06 11.90
C ALA A 99 -7.45 7.55 11.89
#